data_AF-A0A1K1SUS9-F1
#
_entry.id   AF-A0A1K1SUS9-F1
#
_cell.length_a   1.000
_cell.length_b   1.000
_cell.length_c   1.000
_cell.angle_alpha   90.00
_cell.angle_beta   90.00
_cell.angle_gamma   90.00
#
_symmetry.space_group_name_H-M   'P 1'
#
loop_
_entity.id
_entity.type
_entity.pdbx_description
1 polymer ?
#
loop_
_entity_poly.entity_id
_entity_poly.type
_entity_poly.pdbx_seq_one_letter_code
_entity_poly.pdbx_strand_id
1 'polypeptide(L)'
;MKNYFVAKFRVLVDGKDHSLETVSGAGYDPNVAKRSAEERVRKENPGKQVAAVLVEKVDMDLEEYKKAIGGTPPWLGGSRNEE
;
A
#
# COMPACT_ATOMS: atom_id res chain seq x y z
N MET A 1 10.16 -10.14 -15.59
CA MET A 1 10.69 -9.82 -14.24
C MET A 1 9.55 -9.31 -13.38
N LYS A 2 9.44 -9.80 -12.15
CA LYS A 2 8.44 -9.33 -11.18
C LYS A 2 8.95 -8.05 -10.53
N ASN A 3 8.61 -6.91 -11.15
CA ASN A 3 9.08 -5.60 -10.70
C ASN A 3 8.02 -4.82 -9.93
N TYR A 4 6.81 -5.37 -9.76
CA TYR A 4 5.70 -4.71 -9.09
C TYR A 4 5.31 -5.49 -7.85
N PHE A 5 4.78 -4.76 -6.87
CA PHE A 5 4.30 -5.37 -5.64
C PHE A 5 2.95 -4.79 -5.24
N VAL A 6 2.18 -5.62 -4.56
CA VAL A 6 1.03 -5.22 -3.75
C VAL A 6 1.29 -5.75 -2.35
N ALA A 7 1.34 -4.84 -1.38
CA ALA A 7 1.58 -5.14 0.02
C ALA A 7 0.41 -4.63 0.86
N LYS A 8 -0.10 -5.49 1.74
CA LYS A 8 -1.12 -5.15 2.73
C LYS A 8 -0.43 -4.93 4.06
N PHE A 9 -0.63 -3.75 4.62
CA PHE A 9 -0.15 -3.38 5.94
C PHE A 9 -1.34 -3.27 6.89
N ARG A 10 -1.24 -3.91 8.04
CA ARG A 10 -2.14 -3.60 9.16
C ARG A 10 -1.54 -2.43 9.91
N VAL A 11 -2.30 -1.36 10.00
CA VAL A 11 -1.90 -0.17 10.74
C VAL A 11 -2.55 -0.20 12.11
N LEU A 12 -1.71 -0.04 13.13
CA LEU A 12 -2.06 0.08 14.53
C LEU A 12 -2.00 1.55 14.93
N VAL A 13 -2.99 2.00 15.69
CA VAL A 13 -3.05 3.35 16.26
C VAL A 13 -3.18 3.21 17.77
N ASP A 14 -2.20 3.76 18.51
CA ASP A 14 -2.08 3.64 19.97
C ASP A 14 -2.17 2.18 20.46
N GLY A 15 -1.57 1.26 19.71
CA GLY A 15 -1.54 -0.18 20.03
C GLY A 15 -2.85 -0.93 19.73
N LYS A 16 -3.83 -0.30 19.09
CA LYS A 16 -5.08 -0.94 18.65
C LYS A 16 -5.12 -1.10 17.15
N ASP A 17 -5.67 -2.21 16.68
CA ASP A 17 -5.94 -2.44 15.26
C ASP A 17 -6.84 -1.31 14.72
N HIS A 18 -6.38 -0.64 13.66
CA HIS A 18 -7.09 0.48 13.07
C HIS A 18 -7.60 0.17 11.67
N SER A 19 -6.69 -0.10 10.72
CA SER A 19 -7.07 -0.33 9.33
C SER A 19 -6.09 -1.27 8.60
N LEU A 20 -6.56 -1.82 7.47
CA LEU A 20 -5.73 -2.53 6.50
C LEU A 20 -5.46 -1.61 5.31
N GLU A 21 -4.23 -1.12 5.22
CA GLU A 21 -3.76 -0.28 4.12
C GLU A 21 -3.13 -1.13 3.02
N THR A 22 -3.59 -0.94 1.80
CA THR A 22 -2.94 -1.54 0.62
C THR A 22 -2.00 -0.53 -0.01
N VAL A 23 -0.71 -0.88 -0.06
CA VAL A 23 0.36 -0.12 -0.69
C VAL A 23 0.87 -0.93 -1.87
N SER A 24 0.93 -0.30 -3.03
CA SER A 24 1.35 -0.95 -4.25
C SER A 24 2.35 -0.04 -4.98
N GLY A 25 3.27 -0.63 -5.73
CA GLY A 25 4.38 0.12 -6.33
C GLY A 25 5.23 -0.69 -7.29
N ALA A 26 6.13 0.00 -7.97
CA ALA A 26 7.24 -0.60 -8.70
C ALA A 26 8.50 -0.58 -7.82
N GLY A 27 9.21 -1.70 -7.71
CA GLY A 27 10.35 -1.87 -6.83
C GLY A 27 9.94 -1.87 -5.36
N TYR A 28 9.90 -3.05 -4.74
CA TYR A 28 9.55 -3.15 -3.33
C TYR A 28 10.68 -2.69 -2.42
N ASP A 29 10.43 -1.59 -1.70
CA ASP A 29 11.21 -1.21 -0.53
C ASP A 29 10.30 -1.29 0.72
N PRO A 30 10.63 -2.16 1.70
CA PRO A 30 9.80 -2.36 2.89
C PRO A 30 9.69 -1.10 3.75
N ASN A 31 10.73 -0.27 3.83
CA ASN A 31 10.72 0.95 4.63
C ASN A 31 9.85 2.02 3.99
N VAL A 32 9.95 2.18 2.66
CA VAL A 32 9.12 3.12 1.89
C VAL A 32 7.66 2.69 1.95
N ALA A 33 7.36 1.41 1.74
CA ALA A 33 5.99 0.90 1.76
C ALA A 33 5.36 1.03 3.15
N LYS A 34 6.11 0.68 4.21
CA LYS A 34 5.67 0.86 5.60
C LYS A 34 5.38 2.33 5.91
N ARG A 35 6.32 3.22 5.59
CA ARG A 35 6.17 4.66 5.82
C ARG A 35 4.95 5.23 5.08
N SER A 36 4.71 4.79 3.84
CA SER A 36 3.54 5.22 3.07
C SER A 36 2.22 4.82 3.74
N ALA A 37 2.11 3.60 4.27
CA ALA A 37 0.94 3.16 5.04
C ALA A 37 0.75 3.98 6.33
N GLU A 38 1.84 4.20 7.08
CA GLU A 38 1.80 5.01 8.30
C GLU A 38 1.42 6.47 8.02
N GLU A 39 1.93 7.07 6.94
CA GLU A 39 1.63 8.46 6.58
C GLU A 39 0.16 8.67 6.20
N ARG A 40 -0.48 7.71 5.52
CA ARG A 40 -1.91 7.77 5.21
C ARG A 40 -2.75 7.84 6.49
N VAL A 41 -2.53 6.89 7.40
CA VAL A 41 -3.29 6.80 8.65
C VAL A 41 -2.93 7.94 9.61
N ARG A 42 -1.67 8.40 9.63
CA ARG A 42 -1.24 9.53 10.46
C ARG A 42 -1.89 10.85 10.06
N LYS A 43 -2.19 11.06 8.77
CA LYS A 43 -2.95 12.23 8.31
C LYS A 43 -4.35 12.28 8.93
N GLU A 44 -4.97 11.12 9.14
CA GLU A 44 -6.29 10.98 9.76
C GLU A 44 -6.22 10.93 11.31
N ASN A 45 -5.05 10.57 11.86
CA ASN A 45 -4.81 10.42 13.29
C ASN A 45 -3.60 11.25 13.77
N PRO A 46 -3.68 12.59 13.71
CA PRO A 46 -2.58 13.45 14.14
C PRO A 46 -2.29 13.28 15.64
N GLY A 47 -1.01 13.20 16.00
CA GLY A 47 -0.56 13.11 17.39
C GLY A 47 -0.66 11.72 18.04
N LYS A 48 -1.20 10.71 17.35
CA LYS A 48 -1.25 9.33 17.86
C LYS A 48 -0.02 8.51 17.44
N GLN A 49 0.29 7.46 18.19
CA GLN A 49 1.34 6.52 17.79
C GLN A 49 0.80 5.62 16.69
N VAL A 50 1.40 5.70 15.51
CA VAL A 50 1.03 4.90 14.33
C VAL A 50 2.16 3.93 14.02
N ALA A 51 1.83 2.65 13.91
CA ALA A 51 2.76 1.60 13.50
C ALA A 51 2.13 0.74 12.40
N ALA A 52 2.84 0.52 11.30
CA ALA A 52 2.41 -0.40 10.26
C ALA A 52 3.14 -1.75 10.34
N VAL A 53 2.37 -2.83 10.25
CA VAL A 53 2.84 -4.22 10.24
C VAL A 53 2.50 -4.82 8.90
N LEU A 54 3.50 -5.39 8.21
CA LEU A 54 3.27 -6.09 6.95
C LEU A 54 2.48 -7.37 7.23
N VAL A 55 1.31 -7.51 6.60
CA VAL A 55 0.47 -8.72 6.69
C VAL A 55 0.75 -9.64 5.52
N GLU A 56 0.78 -9.06 4.32
CA GLU A 56 0.92 -9.82 3.08
C GLU A 56 1.68 -8.99 2.07
N LYS A 57 2.54 -9.64 1.29
CA LYS A 57 3.25 -9.04 0.17
C LYS A 57 3.23 -10.01 -0.99
N VAL A 58 2.81 -9.53 -2.16
CA VAL A 58 2.81 -10.31 -3.40
C VAL A 58 3.62 -9.57 -4.44
N ASP A 59 4.66 -10.23 -4.96
CA ASP A 59 5.43 -9.77 -6.11
C ASP A 59 4.81 -10.30 -7.40
N MET A 60 4.60 -9.40 -8.34
CA MET A 60 3.84 -9.63 -9.55
C MET A 60 4.45 -8.89 -10.75
N ASP A 61 4.13 -9.36 -11.95
CA ASP A 61 4.43 -8.62 -13.18
C ASP A 61 3.37 -7.55 -13.47
N LEU A 62 3.59 -6.76 -14.53
CA LEU A 62 2.72 -5.63 -14.86
C LEU A 62 1.28 -6.05 -15.20
N GLU A 63 1.11 -7.22 -15.82
CA GLU A 63 -0.20 -7.71 -16.23
C GLU A 63 -0.99 -8.22 -15.02
N GLU A 64 -0.33 -9.01 -14.16
CA GLU A 64 -0.87 -9.42 -12.87
C GLU A 64 -1.23 -8.22 -12.00
N TYR A 65 -0.36 -7.21 -11.98
CA TYR A 65 -0.57 -5.96 -11.25
C TYR A 65 -1.81 -5.21 -11.72
N LYS A 66 -1.97 -5.02 -13.04
CA LYS A 66 -3.15 -4.36 -13.61
C LYS A 66 -4.45 -5.08 -13.24
N LYS A 67 -4.43 -6.43 -13.25
CA LYS A 67 -5.57 -7.24 -12.82
C LYS A 67 -5.85 -7.08 -11.32
N ALA A 68 -4.82 -7.07 -10.49
CA ALA A 68 -4.96 -7.00 -9.04
C ALA A 68 -5.50 -5.65 -8.55
N ILE A 69 -5.12 -4.54 -9.18
CA ILE A 69 -5.60 -3.20 -8.82
C ILE A 69 -6.81 -2.74 -9.64
N GLY A 70 -7.32 -3.57 -10.56
CA GLY A 70 -8.48 -3.27 -11.40
C GLY A 70 -8.26 -2.13 -12.39
N GLY A 71 -7.02 -1.82 -12.77
CA GLY A 71 -6.73 -0.70 -13.64
C GLY A 71 -5.24 -0.46 -13.90
N THR A 72 -4.94 0.59 -14.65
CA THR A 72 -3.56 1.05 -14.83
C THR A 72 -3.15 1.83 -13.58
N PRO A 73 -1.97 1.58 -12.98
CA PRO A 73 -1.56 2.34 -11.81
C PRO A 73 -1.38 3.83 -12.10
N PRO A 74 -1.62 4.70 -11.11
CA PRO A 74 -1.56 6.16 -11.29
C PRO A 74 -0.19 6.68 -11.74
N TRP A 75 0.91 6.02 -11.36
CA TRP A 75 2.26 6.39 -11.83
C TRP A 75 2.58 5.94 -13.27
N LEU A 76 1.75 5.11 -13.90
CA LEU A 76 1.82 4.79 -15.33
C LEU A 76 0.83 5.64 -16.15
N GLY A 77 0.31 6.73 -15.58
CA GLY A 77 -0.71 7.56 -16.22
C GLY A 77 -2.11 6.93 -16.21
N GLY A 78 -2.33 5.91 -15.37
CA GLY A 78 -3.63 5.31 -15.20
C GLY A 78 -4.52 6.12 -14.27
N SER A 79 -5.55 6.75 -14.83
CA SER A 79 -6.68 7.21 -14.04
C SER A 79 -7.36 5.98 -13.45
N ARG A 80 -7.53 5.95 -12.12
CA ARG A 80 -8.50 5.06 -11.48
C ARG A 80 -9.85 5.49 -12.06
N ASN A 81 -10.36 4.74 -13.04
CA ASN A 81 -11.74 4.94 -13.48
C ASN A 81 -12.59 4.55 -12.27
N GLU A 82 -12.96 5.55 -11.48
CA GLU A 82 -14.22 5.55 -10.77
C GLU A 82 -15.34 5.44 -11.83
N GLU A 83 -16.31 4.60 -11.50
CA GLU A 83 -17.41 4.09 -12.34
C GLU A 83 -18.15 5.15 -13.17
#